data_AF-A0AAV0WE32-F1
#
_entry.id   AF-A0AAV0WE32-F1
#
_cell.length_a   1.000
_cell.length_b   1.000
_cell.length_c   1.000
_cell.angle_alpha   90.00
_cell.angle_beta   90.00
_cell.angle_gamma   90.00
#
_symmetry.space_group_name_H-M   'P 1'
#
loop_
_entity.id
_entity.type
_entity.pdbx_description
1 polymer ?
#
loop_
_entity_poly.entity_id
_entity_poly.type
_entity_poly.pdbx_seq_one_letter_code
_entity_poly.pdbx_strand_id
1 'polypeptide(L)'
;MLDIASVNARVLYNCKNINSPKPRRKFGIIIGKELIIPHMKRRLLQERLPREIPQIIKRILGDNTDEATQATSYNPNKRRRCYVCPSSNDT
;
A
#
# COMPACT_ATOMS: atom_id res chain seq x y z
N MET A 1 -10.80 -17.19 15.70
CA MET A 1 -11.91 -16.88 14.77
C MET A 1 -11.45 -16.55 13.35
N LEU A 2 -10.41 -15.74 13.14
CA LEU A 2 -9.95 -15.35 11.79
C LEU A 2 -9.49 -16.53 10.92
N ASP A 3 -8.85 -17.54 11.51
CA ASP A 3 -8.43 -18.73 10.75
C ASP A 3 -9.60 -19.52 10.18
N ILE A 4 -10.65 -19.73 10.99
CA ILE A 4 -11.88 -20.42 10.58
C ILE A 4 -12.57 -19.63 9.48
N ALA A 5 -12.71 -18.31 9.66
CA ALA A 5 -13.30 -17.44 8.65
C ALA A 5 -12.53 -17.47 7.32
N SER A 6 -11.19 -17.46 7.37
CA SER A 6 -10.34 -17.51 6.17
C SER A 6 -10.50 -18.83 5.41
N VAL A 7 -10.56 -19.97 6.12
CA VAL A 7 -10.78 -21.28 5.51
C VAL A 7 -12.17 -21.34 4.87
N ASN A 8 -13.22 -20.95 5.59
CA ASN A 8 -14.59 -20.98 5.11
C ASN A 8 -14.78 -20.08 3.88
N ALA A 9 -14.26 -18.85 3.93
CA ALA A 9 -14.30 -17.92 2.81
C ALA A 9 -13.59 -18.48 1.57
N ARG A 10 -12.46 -19.18 1.75
CA ARG A 10 -11.74 -19.81 0.61
C ARG A 10 -12.54 -20.94 -0.01
N VAL A 11 -13.18 -21.78 0.80
CA VAL A 11 -14.02 -22.88 0.32
C VAL A 11 -15.14 -22.29 -0.55
N LEU A 12 -15.88 -21.31 -0.03
CA LEU A 12 -16.94 -20.63 -0.79
C LEU A 12 -16.41 -20.00 -2.09
N TYR A 13 -15.27 -19.31 -2.03
CA TYR A 13 -14.64 -18.71 -3.21
C TYR A 13 -14.29 -19.76 -4.27
N ASN A 14 -13.70 -20.90 -3.86
CA ASN A 14 -13.31 -21.95 -4.78
C ASN A 14 -14.51 -22.72 -5.35
N CYS A 15 -15.58 -22.92 -4.57
CA CYS A 15 -16.83 -23.50 -5.07
C CYS A 15 -17.42 -22.65 -6.20
N LYS A 16 -17.40 -21.32 -6.08
CA LYS A 16 -17.84 -20.41 -7.14
C LYS A 16 -16.89 -20.39 -8.35
N ASN A 17 -15.60 -20.60 -8.12
CA ASN A 17 -14.54 -20.52 -9.15
C ASN A 17 -13.91 -21.89 -9.41
N ILE A 18 -14.74 -22.90 -9.70
CA ILE A 18 -14.32 -24.31 -9.73
C ILE A 18 -13.21 -24.60 -10.76
N ASN A 19 -13.20 -23.87 -11.87
CA ASN A 19 -12.20 -24.01 -12.93
C ASN A 19 -10.87 -23.32 -12.61
N SER A 20 -10.81 -22.50 -11.54
CA SER A 20 -9.61 -21.73 -11.20
C SER A 20 -9.42 -21.54 -9.69
N PRO A 21 -9.41 -22.65 -8.90
CA PRO A 21 -9.31 -22.58 -7.45
C PRO A 21 -8.02 -21.90 -7.01
N LYS A 22 -8.10 -21.12 -5.93
CA LYS A 22 -6.92 -20.41 -5.39
C LYS A 22 -6.26 -21.21 -4.26
N PRO A 23 -4.93 -21.41 -4.30
CA PRO A 23 -4.17 -21.92 -3.17
C PRO A 23 -4.34 -21.03 -1.92
N ARG A 24 -4.27 -21.62 -0.72
CA ARG A 24 -4.57 -20.95 0.56
C ARG A 24 -3.76 -19.67 0.73
N ARG A 25 -2.45 -19.75 0.48
CA ARG A 25 -1.54 -18.60 0.55
C ARG A 25 -1.93 -17.48 -0.40
N LYS A 26 -2.23 -17.80 -1.66
CA LYS A 26 -2.60 -16.80 -2.68
C LYS A 26 -3.94 -16.14 -2.34
N PHE A 27 -4.91 -16.92 -1.88
CA PHE A 27 -6.19 -16.39 -1.41
C PHE A 27 -6.02 -15.44 -0.21
N GLY A 28 -5.20 -15.83 0.77
CA GLY A 28 -4.90 -14.98 1.93
C GLY A 28 -4.25 -13.65 1.54
N ILE A 29 -3.32 -13.66 0.59
CA ILE A 29 -2.71 -12.43 0.07
C ILE A 29 -3.75 -11.54 -0.63
N ILE A 30 -4.64 -12.12 -1.45
CA ILE A 30 -5.69 -11.38 -2.16
C ILE A 30 -6.63 -10.71 -1.16
N ILE A 31 -7.21 -11.48 -0.23
CA ILE A 31 -8.11 -10.92 0.78
C ILE A 31 -7.40 -9.90 1.66
N GLY A 32 -6.18 -10.21 2.10
CA GLY A 32 -5.38 -9.27 2.88
C GLY A 32 -5.22 -7.94 2.16
N LYS A 33 -4.85 -7.97 0.87
CA LYS A 33 -4.72 -6.77 0.03
C LYS A 33 -6.05 -6.00 -0.06
N GLU A 34 -7.14 -6.67 -0.43
CA GLU A 34 -8.47 -6.04 -0.55
C GLU A 34 -8.90 -5.34 0.75
N LEU A 35 -8.67 -5.97 1.89
CA LEU A 35 -9.03 -5.41 3.20
C LEU A 35 -8.21 -4.16 3.55
N ILE A 36 -6.93 -4.09 3.15
CA ILE A 36 -6.05 -2.96 3.52
C ILE A 36 -6.12 -1.77 2.55
N ILE A 37 -6.61 -1.94 1.31
CA ILE A 37 -6.73 -0.86 0.31
C ILE A 37 -7.41 0.41 0.87
N PRO A 38 -8.61 0.35 1.48
CA PRO A 38 -9.28 1.56 1.98
C PRO A 38 -8.48 2.24 3.10
N HIS A 39 -7.78 1.47 3.93
CA HIS A 39 -6.92 2.01 4.98
C HIS A 39 -5.67 2.67 4.41
N MET A 40 -5.06 2.07 3.39
CA MET A 40 -3.92 2.64 2.66
C MET A 40 -4.28 3.96 1.99
N LYS A 41 -5.43 4.01 1.28
CA LYS A 41 -5.94 5.25 0.66
C LYS A 41 -6.18 6.34 1.71
N ARG A 42 -6.82 6.01 2.84
CA ARG A 42 -7.03 6.95 3.94
C ARG A 42 -5.72 7.46 4.54
N ARG A 43 -4.73 6.57 4.69
CA ARG A 43 -3.43 6.88 5.28
C ARG A 43 -2.61 7.82 4.40
N LEU A 44 -2.76 7.76 3.08
CA LEU A 44 -2.13 8.70 2.15
C LEU A 44 -2.60 10.15 2.31
N LEU A 45 -3.77 10.38 2.91
CA LEU A 45 -4.29 11.72 3.17
C LEU A 45 -3.67 12.38 4.41
N GLN A 46 -2.87 11.64 5.20
CA GLN A 46 -2.26 12.17 6.42
C GLN A 46 -0.96 12.92 6.10
N GLU A 47 -0.89 14.19 6.52
CA GLU A 47 0.26 15.07 6.24
C GLU A 47 1.58 14.62 6.90
N ARG A 48 1.51 13.93 8.03
CA ARG A 48 2.67 13.58 8.86
C ARG A 48 3.16 12.14 8.66
N LEU A 49 2.96 11.57 7.47
CA LEU A 49 3.48 10.23 7.18
C LEU A 49 4.99 10.27 6.87
N PRO A 50 5.80 9.36 7.43
CA PRO A 50 7.22 9.25 7.04
C PRO A 50 7.33 9.02 5.53
N ARG A 51 8.26 9.72 4.88
CA ARG A 51 8.33 9.83 3.39
C ARG A 51 8.35 8.50 2.64
N GLU A 52 8.92 7.46 3.24
CA GLU A 52 9.02 6.12 2.64
C GLU A 52 7.65 5.41 2.60
N ILE A 53 6.77 5.69 3.56
CA ILE A 53 5.49 4.98 3.70
C ILE A 53 4.54 5.31 2.51
N PRO A 54 4.33 6.58 2.10
CA PRO A 54 3.55 6.89 0.91
C PRO A 54 4.08 6.22 -0.36
N GLN A 55 5.40 6.14 -0.53
CA GLN A 55 6.02 5.51 -1.71
C GLN A 55 5.70 4.01 -1.76
N ILE A 56 5.81 3.32 -0.61
CA ILE A 56 5.47 1.90 -0.49
C ILE A 56 3.98 1.68 -0.75
N ILE A 57 3.11 2.52 -0.17
CA ILE A 57 1.66 2.40 -0.34
C ILE A 57 1.26 2.58 -1.81
N LYS A 58 1.79 3.61 -2.50
CA LYS A 58 1.52 3.84 -3.94
C LYS A 58 1.93 2.63 -4.79
N ARG A 59 3.10 2.05 -4.51
CA ARG A 59 3.58 0.83 -5.18
C ARG A 59 2.63 -0.36 -4.97
N ILE A 60 2.12 -0.56 -3.77
CA ILE A 60 1.18 -1.65 -3.46
C ILE A 60 -0.17 -1.44 -4.18
N LEU A 61 -0.63 -0.20 -4.24
CA LEU A 61 -1.88 0.18 -4.92
C LEU A 61 -1.77 0.09 -6.45
N GLY A 62 -0.57 0.07 -7.01
CA GLY A 62 -0.37 0.08 -8.45
C GLY A 62 -0.51 1.47 -9.07
N ASP A 63 -0.49 2.53 -8.23
CA ASP A 63 -0.30 3.91 -8.67
C ASP A 63 1.19 4.08 -9.06
N ASN A 64 1.60 3.38 -10.12
CA ASN A 64 2.81 3.69 -10.84
C ASN A 64 2.50 4.93 -11.67
N THR A 65 2.42 6.09 -11.03
CA THR A 65 2.82 7.30 -11.73
C THR A 65 4.32 7.11 -11.97
N ASP A 66 4.64 6.47 -13.11
CA ASP A 66 5.91 6.73 -13.76
C ASP A 66 6.06 8.24 -13.76
N GLU A 67 7.22 8.72 -13.31
CA GLU A 67 7.62 10.11 -13.41
C GLU A 67 7.72 10.45 -14.92
N ALA A 68 6.56 10.63 -15.55
CA ALA A 68 6.45 11.14 -16.90
C ALA A 68 6.89 12.60 -16.86
N THR A 69 8.13 12.78 -17.29
CA THR A 69 8.69 14.00 -17.86
C THR A 69 8.84 15.17 -16.90
N GLN A 70 10.10 15.42 -16.55
CA GLN A 70 10.57 16.69 -15.99
C GLN A 70 10.12 17.87 -16.87
N ALA A 71 9.04 18.54 -16.48
CA ALA A 71 8.89 19.96 -16.73
C ALA A 71 9.36 20.67 -15.45
N THR A 72 10.36 21.54 -15.59
CA THR A 72 11.00 22.32 -14.55
C THR A 72 9.94 23.08 -13.74
N SER A 73 9.46 22.49 -12.64
CA SER A 73 8.57 23.16 -11.71
C SER A 73 9.14 23.02 -10.31
N TYR A 74 9.12 24.13 -9.58
CA TYR A 74 9.60 24.28 -8.23
C TYR A 74 9.05 23.15 -7.35
N ASN A 75 9.89 22.16 -7.07
CA ASN A 75 9.44 20.86 -6.57
C ASN A 75 9.06 21.02 -5.08
N PRO A 76 7.76 21.06 -4.70
CA PRO A 76 7.36 21.33 -3.31
C PRO A 76 7.72 20.17 -2.36
N ASN A 77 8.12 19.02 -2.92
CA ASN A 77 8.54 17.83 -2.19
C ASN A 77 10.06 17.76 -1.93
N LYS A 78 10.82 18.83 -2.23
CA LYS A 78 12.24 18.88 -1.90
C LYS A 78 12.44 18.68 -0.38
N ARG A 79 13.46 17.92 -0.01
CA ARG A 79 13.78 17.66 1.40
C ARG A 79 14.03 19.01 2.10
N ARG A 80 13.16 19.38 3.05
CA ARG A 80 13.31 20.62 3.82
C ARG A 80 14.54 20.56 4.74
N ARG A 81 14.90 19.36 5.19
CA ARG A 81 16.08 19.12 6.03
C ARG A 81 17.30 18.75 5.20
N CYS A 82 18.46 19.28 5.59
CA CYS A 82 19.75 18.82 5.10
C CYS A 82 19.92 17.28 5.26
N TYR A 83 20.69 16.66 4.37
CA TYR A 83 20.92 15.21 4.36
C TYR A 83 21.58 14.70 5.65
N VAL A 84 22.57 15.46 6.13
CA VAL A 84 23.46 15.09 7.26
C VAL A 84 23.00 15.61 8.62
N CYS A 85 22.17 16.65 8.68
CA CYS A 85 21.74 17.20 9.96
C CYS A 85 20.80 16.21 10.70
N PRO A 86 20.90 16.05 12.03
CA PRO A 86 20.02 15.20 12.84
C PRO A 86 18.63 15.82 13.04
N SER A 87 17.61 14.99 13.33
CA SER A 87 16.21 15.43 13.48
C SER A 87 15.93 16.16 14.76
N SER A 88 16.77 15.92 15.77
CA SER A 88 16.67 16.52 17.09
C SER A 88 16.80 18.03 17.07
N ASN A 89 17.34 18.60 15.98
CA ASN A 89 17.58 20.03 15.82
C ASN A 89 16.48 20.71 14.99
N ASP A 90 15.44 19.97 14.60
CA ASP A 90 14.24 20.52 13.97
C ASP A 90 13.34 21.06 15.11
N THR A 91 13.47 22.35 15.43
CA THR A 91 12.62 23.08 16.42
C THR A 91 11.18 23.21 15.97
#